data_AF-A0A6N8FSV4-F1
#
_entry.id   AF-A0A6N8FSV4-F1
#
_cell.length_a   1.000
_cell.length_b   1.000
_cell.length_c   1.000
_cell.angle_alpha   90.00
_cell.angle_beta   90.00
_cell.angle_gamma   90.00
#
_symmetry.space_group_name_H-M   'P 1'
#
loop_
_entity.id
_entity.type
_entity.pdbx_description
1 polymer ?
#
loop_
_entity_poly.entity_id
_entity_poly.type
_entity_poly.pdbx_seq_one_letter_code
_entity_poly.pdbx_strand_id
1 'polypeptide(L)'
;MMRRLLSSSKYIMILPALSNVMAALVLMIYSTIQTCVAVVTLLRRSFTGNLSKDVIFDAAISFLEIADIVLLATVILVIGLGLYELFISQLNLPGWLLIRNLDDLKDKLIGTVVAVISILFLGAVVNNIPNLLPFGASVALVIVALAIFTNWVPNFKKDS
;
A
#
# COMPACT_ATOMS: atom_id res chain seq x y z
N MET A 1 33.50 -6.45 24.63
CA MET A 1 33.84 -5.83 23.32
C MET A 1 32.79 -6.10 22.23
N MET A 2 32.30 -7.35 22.06
CA MET A 2 31.23 -7.73 21.10
C MET A 2 29.96 -6.86 21.17
N ARG A 3 29.51 -6.47 22.37
CA ARG A 3 28.31 -5.64 22.59
C ARG A 3 28.43 -4.20 22.05
N ARG A 4 29.64 -3.63 21.95
CA ARG A 4 29.83 -2.27 21.39
C ARG A 4 29.72 -2.26 19.86
N LEU A 5 30.20 -3.30 19.18
CA LEU A 5 30.02 -3.48 17.73
C LEU A 5 28.56 -3.71 17.35
N LEU A 6 27.82 -4.51 18.13
CA LEU A 6 26.37 -4.70 17.98
C LEU A 6 25.57 -3.42 18.27
N SER A 7 26.01 -2.60 19.24
CA SER A 7 25.39 -1.30 19.55
C SER A 7 25.65 -0.26 18.45
N SER A 8 26.79 -0.30 17.76
CA SER A 8 27.09 0.59 16.62
C SER A 8 26.31 0.23 15.36
N SER A 9 25.85 -1.02 15.22
CA SER A 9 24.99 -1.44 14.10
C SER A 9 23.65 -0.69 14.07
N LYS A 10 23.20 -0.10 15.18
CA LYS A 10 21.98 0.73 15.23
C LYS A 10 22.04 1.96 14.34
N TYR A 11 23.22 2.56 14.15
CA TYR A 11 23.35 3.78 13.34
C TYR A 11 23.15 3.54 11.85
N ILE A 12 23.42 2.33 11.35
CA ILE A 12 23.18 1.96 9.95
C ILE A 12 21.68 1.96 9.63
N MET A 13 20.83 1.67 10.63
CA MET A 13 19.39 1.58 10.45
C MET A 13 18.68 2.94 10.26
N ILE A 14 19.35 4.05 10.60
CA ILE A 14 18.79 5.39 10.42
C ILE A 14 18.59 5.70 8.93
N LEU A 15 19.50 5.23 8.06
CA LEU A 15 19.42 5.44 6.62
C LEU A 15 18.14 4.87 5.99
N PRO A 16 17.81 3.57 6.14
CA PRO A 16 16.57 3.02 5.59
C PRO A 16 15.31 3.58 6.25
N ALA A 17 15.35 3.86 7.56
CA ALA A 17 14.21 4.48 8.25
C ALA A 17 13.89 5.88 7.68
N LEU A 18 14.92 6.72 7.49
CA LEU A 18 14.76 8.04 6.90
C LEU A 18 14.30 7.97 5.44
N SER A 19 14.84 7.03 4.66
CA SER A 19 14.43 6.82 3.28
C SER A 19 12.95 6.45 3.16
N ASN A 20 12.44 5.59 4.05
CA ASN A 20 11.02 5.22 4.05
C ASN A 20 10.12 6.39 4.45
N VAL A 21 10.52 7.20 5.44
CA VAL A 21 9.76 8.41 5.81
C VAL A 21 9.68 9.38 4.63
N MET A 22 10.79 9.59 3.92
CA MET A 22 10.81 10.45 2.73
C MET A 22 9.96 9.87 1.59
N ALA A 23 10.05 8.57 1.33
CA ALA A 23 9.22 7.91 0.31
C ALA A 23 7.72 8.03 0.62
N ALA A 24 7.33 7.81 1.87
CA ALA A 24 5.95 7.98 2.32
C ALA A 24 5.45 9.42 2.14
N LEU A 25 6.28 10.41 2.50
CA LEU A 25 5.94 11.83 2.31
C LEU A 25 5.70 12.17 0.84
N VAL A 26 6.59 11.71 -0.05
CA VAL A 26 6.44 11.94 -1.50
C VAL A 26 5.14 11.31 -2.02
N LEU A 27 4.84 10.07 -1.60
CA LEU A 27 3.61 9.39 -2.02
C LEU A 27 2.34 10.06 -1.47
N MET A 28 2.35 10.56 -0.23
CA MET A 28 1.24 11.31 0.35
C MET A 28 0.99 12.63 -0.38
N ILE A 29 2.05 13.33 -0.78
CA ILE A 29 1.93 14.56 -1.59
C ILE A 29 1.36 14.22 -2.97
N TYR A 30 1.91 13.19 -3.61
CA TYR A 30 1.44 12.73 -4.92
C TYR A 30 -0.03 12.35 -4.91
N SER A 31 -0.46 11.53 -3.94
CA SER A 31 -1.86 11.11 -3.82
C SER A 31 -2.80 12.28 -3.55
N THR A 32 -2.36 13.27 -2.76
CA THR A 32 -3.13 14.49 -2.49
C THR A 32 -3.34 15.29 -3.78
N ILE A 33 -2.29 15.49 -4.58
CA ILE A 33 -2.38 16.17 -5.87
C ILE A 33 -3.31 15.41 -6.81
N GLN A 34 -3.16 14.09 -6.90
CA GLN A 34 -3.98 13.25 -7.77
C GLN A 34 -5.47 13.28 -7.36
N THR A 35 -5.75 13.29 -6.05
CA THR A 35 -7.11 13.47 -5.52
C THR A 35 -7.71 14.80 -5.97
N CYS A 36 -6.97 15.90 -5.83
CA CYS A 36 -7.44 17.21 -6.29
C CYS A 36 -7.74 17.23 -7.78
N VAL A 37 -6.86 16.64 -8.61
CA VAL A 37 -7.06 16.56 -10.06
C VAL A 37 -8.30 15.73 -10.42
N ALA A 38 -8.48 14.57 -9.78
CA ALA A 38 -9.64 13.70 -9.99
C ALA A 38 -10.96 14.41 -9.64
N VAL A 39 -11.01 15.07 -8.47
CA VAL A 39 -12.18 15.84 -8.02
C VAL A 39 -12.51 16.97 -8.99
N VAL A 40 -11.53 17.79 -9.38
CA VAL A 40 -11.75 18.90 -10.33
C VAL A 40 -12.24 18.39 -11.69
N THR A 41 -11.69 17.27 -12.17
CA THR A 41 -12.10 16.66 -13.44
C THR A 41 -13.56 16.20 -13.39
N LEU A 42 -13.98 15.60 -12.28
CA LEU A 42 -15.35 15.14 -12.09
C LEU A 42 -16.35 16.28 -11.97
N LEU A 43 -16.02 17.32 -11.19
CA LEU A 43 -16.86 18.51 -11.11
C LEU A 43 -17.05 19.13 -12.50
N ARG A 44 -15.97 19.31 -13.28
CA ARG A 44 -16.07 19.86 -14.64
C ARG A 44 -16.99 19.04 -15.54
N ARG A 45 -16.85 17.70 -15.53
CA ARG A 45 -17.70 16.79 -16.33
C ARG A 45 -19.16 16.79 -15.87
N SER A 46 -19.41 16.90 -14.57
CA SER A 46 -20.75 17.02 -14.01
C SER A 46 -21.45 18.30 -14.47
N PHE A 47 -20.74 19.43 -14.53
CA PHE A 47 -21.30 20.70 -15.00
C PHE A 47 -21.59 20.74 -16.52
N THR A 48 -20.92 19.91 -17.32
CA THR A 48 -21.15 19.84 -18.78
C THR A 48 -22.31 18.91 -19.18
N GLY A 49 -22.99 18.27 -18.22
CA GLY A 49 -24.18 17.44 -18.47
C GLY A 49 -23.92 16.03 -19.00
N ASN A 50 -22.66 15.62 -19.18
CA ASN A 50 -22.28 14.30 -19.69
C ASN A 50 -22.08 13.27 -18.56
N LEU A 51 -23.14 13.02 -17.78
CA LEU A 51 -23.15 11.98 -16.74
C LEU A 51 -23.60 10.64 -17.34
N SER A 52 -22.74 10.01 -18.14
CA SER A 52 -22.92 8.59 -18.48
C SER A 52 -22.48 7.71 -17.29
N LYS A 53 -23.07 6.51 -17.19
CA LYS A 53 -22.68 5.52 -16.17
C LYS A 53 -21.19 5.22 -16.24
N ASP A 54 -20.62 5.14 -17.44
CA ASP A 54 -19.21 4.84 -17.66
C ASP A 54 -18.29 5.88 -17.01
N VAL A 55 -18.68 7.16 -17.00
CA VAL A 55 -17.89 8.25 -16.39
C VAL A 55 -17.85 8.12 -14.87
N ILE A 56 -18.96 7.70 -14.26
CA ILE A 56 -19.04 7.50 -12.81
C ILE A 56 -18.22 6.26 -12.40
N PHE A 57 -18.25 5.19 -13.20
CA PHE A 57 -17.45 3.99 -12.95
C PHE A 57 -15.94 4.23 -13.11
N ASP A 58 -15.53 4.93 -14.17
CA ASP A 58 -14.12 5.33 -14.41
C ASP A 58 -13.57 6.20 -13.26
N ALA A 59 -14.41 7.11 -12.77
CA ALA A 59 -14.11 7.92 -11.58
C ALA A 59 -13.94 7.07 -10.32
N ALA A 60 -14.83 6.09 -10.10
CA ALA A 60 -14.76 5.20 -8.96
C ALA A 60 -13.45 4.39 -8.95
N ILE A 61 -13.03 3.88 -10.12
CA ILE A 61 -11.74 3.19 -10.27
C ILE A 61 -10.58 4.13 -9.94
N SER A 62 -10.59 5.35 -10.50
CA SER A 62 -9.55 6.36 -10.23
C SER A 62 -9.41 6.67 -8.73
N PHE A 63 -10.52 6.80 -8.00
CA PHE A 63 -10.48 7.00 -6.55
C PHE A 63 -9.96 5.78 -5.79
N LEU A 64 -10.27 4.57 -6.27
CA LEU A 64 -9.79 3.34 -5.68
C LEU A 64 -8.25 3.23 -5.81
N GLU A 65 -7.70 3.58 -6.98
CA GLU A 65 -6.24 3.66 -7.19
C GLU A 65 -5.57 4.67 -6.26
N ILE A 66 -6.17 5.85 -6.10
CA ILE A 66 -5.65 6.89 -5.18
C ILE A 66 -5.68 6.41 -3.73
N ALA A 67 -6.78 5.74 -3.31
CA ALA A 67 -6.91 5.20 -1.97
C ALA A 67 -5.83 4.15 -1.67
N ASP A 68 -5.50 3.32 -2.65
CA ASP A 68 -4.42 2.35 -2.54
C ASP A 68 -3.05 3.02 -2.36
N ILE A 69 -2.73 4.07 -3.13
CA ILE A 69 -1.47 4.81 -2.99
C ILE A 69 -1.35 5.42 -1.59
N VAL A 70 -2.43 5.98 -1.03
CA VAL A 70 -2.44 6.51 0.34
C VAL A 70 -2.18 5.41 1.37
N LEU A 71 -2.80 4.23 1.18
CA LEU A 71 -2.61 3.08 2.04
C LEU A 71 -1.15 2.60 1.99
N LEU A 72 -0.58 2.47 0.78
CA LEU A 72 0.83 2.12 0.58
C LEU A 72 1.77 3.12 1.23
N ALA A 73 1.53 4.43 1.05
CA ALA A 73 2.31 5.49 1.69
C ALA A 73 2.28 5.38 3.22
N THR A 74 1.10 5.09 3.78
CA THR A 74 0.92 4.90 5.22
C THR A 74 1.65 3.65 5.72
N VAL A 75 1.60 2.55 4.98
CA VAL A 75 2.33 1.33 5.32
C VAL A 75 3.84 1.59 5.32
N ILE A 76 4.38 2.27 4.30
CA ILE A 76 5.81 2.62 4.24
C ILE A 76 6.20 3.55 5.39
N LEU A 77 5.34 4.50 5.77
CA LEU A 77 5.58 5.39 6.91
C LEU A 77 5.65 4.61 8.22
N VAL A 78 4.68 3.71 8.43
CA VAL A 78 4.63 2.78 9.57
C VAL A 78 5.90 1.93 9.61
N ILE A 79 6.34 1.37 8.48
CA ILE A 79 7.62 0.65 8.37
C ILE A 79 8.78 1.53 8.82
N GLY A 80 8.92 2.74 8.24
CA GLY A 80 10.02 3.65 8.56
C GLY A 80 10.09 4.00 10.05
N LEU A 81 8.93 4.27 10.66
CA LEU A 81 8.81 4.54 12.10
C LEU A 81 9.11 3.29 12.95
N GLY A 82 8.65 2.11 12.54
CA GLY A 82 8.94 0.86 13.25
C GLY A 82 10.43 0.49 13.22
N LEU A 83 11.11 0.70 12.08
CA LEU A 83 12.56 0.54 11.99
C LEU A 83 13.29 1.54 12.90
N TYR A 84 12.81 2.78 12.95
CA TYR A 84 13.36 3.80 13.84
C TYR A 84 13.18 3.41 15.32
N GLU A 85 12.00 2.92 15.70
CA GLU A 85 11.68 2.53 17.08
C GLU A 85 12.49 1.31 17.54
N LEU A 86 12.57 0.27 16.70
CA LEU A 86 13.25 -0.99 17.02
C LEU A 86 14.76 -0.79 17.23
N PHE A 87 15.38 0.12 16.47
CA PHE A 87 16.82 0.29 16.48
C PHE A 87 17.31 1.53 17.23
N ILE A 88 16.59 2.66 17.24
CA ILE A 88 17.08 3.90 17.84
C ILE A 88 16.51 4.09 19.26
N SER A 89 15.20 4.24 19.39
CA SER A 89 14.58 4.63 20.66
C SER A 89 13.12 4.20 20.73
N GLN A 90 12.69 3.69 21.88
CA GLN A 90 11.27 3.48 22.18
C GLN A 90 10.54 4.83 22.15
N LEU A 91 9.70 5.03 21.14
CA LEU A 91 8.79 6.17 21.08
C LEU A 91 7.54 5.80 21.90
N ASN A 92 6.99 6.73 22.68
CA ASN A 92 5.69 6.54 23.35
C ASN A 92 4.57 6.65 22.30
N LEU A 93 4.48 5.68 21.40
CA LEU A 93 3.46 5.59 20.38
C LEU A 93 2.27 4.78 20.89
N PRO A 94 1.02 5.17 20.55
CA PRO A 94 -0.15 4.38 20.87
C PRO A 94 -0.09 3.01 20.17
N GLY A 95 -0.63 1.97 20.80
CA GLY A 95 -0.39 0.55 20.44
C GLY A 95 -0.73 0.12 19.01
N TRP A 96 -1.42 0.95 18.23
CA TRP A 96 -1.70 0.71 16.81
C TRP A 96 -0.52 1.07 15.86
N LEU A 97 0.48 1.81 16.35
CA LEU A 97 1.72 2.12 15.61
C LEU A 97 2.93 1.29 16.08
N LEU A 98 2.72 0.43 17.08
CA LEU A 98 3.76 -0.35 17.74
C LEU A 98 3.99 -1.63 16.94
N ILE A 99 4.75 -1.53 15.86
CA ILE A 99 5.10 -2.69 15.01
C ILE A 99 6.08 -3.56 15.79
N ARG A 100 5.62 -4.73 16.23
CA ARG A 100 6.42 -5.62 17.06
C ARG A 100 7.44 -6.41 16.24
N ASN A 101 7.20 -6.65 14.93
CA ASN A 101 8.09 -7.42 14.06
C ASN A 101 8.06 -6.96 12.58
N LEU A 102 9.15 -7.25 11.85
CA LEU A 102 9.27 -6.97 10.42
C LEU A 102 8.27 -7.76 9.55
N ASP A 103 7.77 -8.89 10.03
CA ASP A 103 6.83 -9.74 9.29
C ASP A 103 5.43 -9.11 9.16
N ASP A 104 4.98 -8.34 10.16
CA ASP A 104 3.71 -7.59 10.09
C ASP A 104 3.71 -6.54 8.97
N LEU A 105 4.89 -6.05 8.62
CA LEU A 105 5.10 -5.09 7.54
C LEU A 105 5.00 -5.75 6.17
N LYS A 106 5.50 -6.99 6.06
CA LYS A 106 5.45 -7.79 4.85
C LYS A 106 4.02 -8.19 4.49
N ASP A 107 3.23 -8.59 5.48
CA ASP A 107 1.84 -8.99 5.25
C ASP A 107 0.96 -7.81 4.81
N LYS A 108 1.16 -6.63 5.41
CA LYS A 108 0.49 -5.39 4.96
C LYS A 108 0.81 -5.05 3.51
N LEU A 109 2.07 -5.21 3.10
CA LEU A 109 2.50 -4.92 1.72
C LEU A 109 1.89 -5.90 0.71
N ILE A 110 1.83 -7.20 1.04
CA ILE A 110 1.17 -8.20 0.17
C ILE A 110 -0.32 -7.89 0.01
N GLY A 111 -0.99 -7.47 1.09
CA GLY A 111 -2.40 -7.06 1.06
C GLY A 111 -2.65 -5.92 0.07
N THR A 112 -1.80 -4.89 0.09
CA THR A 112 -1.86 -3.76 -0.86
C THR A 112 -1.63 -4.22 -2.31
N VAL A 113 -0.62 -5.06 -2.56
CA VAL A 113 -0.35 -5.57 -3.92
C VAL A 113 -1.55 -6.34 -4.48
N VAL A 114 -2.19 -7.17 -3.67
CA VAL A 114 -3.41 -7.90 -4.06
C VAL A 114 -4.56 -6.92 -4.36
N ALA A 115 -4.70 -5.85 -3.59
CA ALA A 115 -5.68 -4.81 -3.83
C ALA A 115 -5.45 -4.13 -5.20
N VAL A 116 -4.22 -3.66 -5.49
CA VAL A 116 -3.85 -3.05 -6.79
C VAL A 116 -4.24 -3.94 -7.96
N ILE A 117 -3.82 -5.21 -7.92
CA ILE A 117 -4.08 -6.16 -9.01
C ILE A 117 -5.60 -6.34 -9.20
N SER A 118 -6.37 -6.35 -8.11
CA SER A 118 -7.83 -6.46 -8.15
C SER A 118 -8.49 -5.23 -8.76
N ILE A 119 -7.98 -4.03 -8.48
CA ILE A 119 -8.48 -2.75 -9.02
C ILE A 119 -8.19 -2.65 -10.51
N LEU A 120 -6.97 -3.02 -10.94
CA LEU A 120 -6.59 -3.08 -12.34
C LEU A 120 -7.48 -4.06 -13.13
N PHE A 121 -7.83 -5.19 -12.52
CA PHE A 121 -8.80 -6.11 -13.11
C PHE A 121 -10.18 -5.48 -13.26
N LEU A 122 -10.68 -4.80 -12.22
CA LEU A 122 -11.95 -4.08 -12.30
C LEU A 122 -11.94 -3.03 -13.42
N GLY A 123 -10.83 -2.29 -13.58
CA GLY A 123 -10.63 -1.37 -14.69
C GLY A 123 -10.71 -2.05 -16.06
N ALA A 124 -10.11 -3.23 -16.22
CA ALA A 124 -10.18 -4.01 -17.46
C ALA A 124 -11.61 -4.51 -17.77
N VAL A 125 -12.38 -4.88 -16.74
CA VAL A 125 -13.80 -5.26 -16.89
C VAL A 125 -14.62 -4.09 -17.41
N VAL A 126 -14.42 -2.89 -16.85
CA VAL A 126 -15.18 -1.68 -17.21
C VAL A 126 -14.87 -1.24 -18.64
N ASN A 127 -13.60 -1.30 -19.06
CA ASN A 127 -13.19 -0.91 -20.40
C ASN A 127 -13.61 -1.91 -21.51
N ASN A 128 -14.38 -2.95 -21.19
CA ASN A 128 -14.88 -3.96 -22.14
C ASN A 128 -13.76 -4.52 -23.06
N ILE A 129 -12.60 -4.85 -22.47
CA ILE A 129 -11.48 -5.38 -23.24
C ILE A 129 -11.88 -6.75 -23.83
N PRO A 130 -11.65 -7.00 -25.14
CA PRO A 130 -11.88 -8.31 -25.72
C PRO A 130 -10.99 -9.36 -25.05
N ASN A 131 -11.55 -10.53 -24.73
CA ASN A 131 -10.90 -11.63 -24.00
C ASN A 131 -10.65 -11.36 -22.49
N LEU A 132 -11.70 -10.95 -21.76
CA LEU A 132 -11.65 -10.76 -20.31
C LEU A 132 -11.32 -12.04 -19.52
N LEU A 133 -11.74 -13.20 -20.02
CA LEU A 133 -11.61 -14.49 -19.33
C LEU A 133 -10.13 -14.93 -19.11
N PRO A 134 -9.25 -14.97 -20.13
CA PRO A 134 -7.83 -15.29 -19.92
C PRO A 134 -7.10 -14.24 -19.07
N PHE A 135 -7.49 -12.97 -19.17
CA PHE A 135 -6.92 -11.91 -18.32
C PHE A 135 -7.31 -12.11 -16.84
N GLY A 136 -8.59 -12.35 -16.55
CA GLY A 136 -9.08 -12.63 -15.20
C GLY A 136 -8.50 -13.93 -14.63
N ALA A 137 -8.33 -14.97 -15.44
CA ALA A 137 -7.70 -16.22 -15.02
C ALA A 137 -6.23 -16.00 -14.60
N SER A 138 -5.49 -15.17 -15.34
CA SER A 138 -4.10 -14.83 -15.02
C SER A 138 -4.00 -14.08 -13.69
N VAL A 139 -4.89 -13.09 -13.47
CA VAL A 139 -4.99 -12.35 -12.21
C VAL A 139 -5.34 -13.27 -11.05
N ALA A 140 -6.34 -14.12 -11.21
CA ALA A 140 -6.75 -15.08 -10.17
C ALA A 140 -5.60 -16.02 -9.78
N LEU A 141 -4.80 -16.47 -10.75
CA LEU A 141 -3.64 -17.32 -10.49
C LEU A 141 -2.58 -16.60 -9.64
N VAL A 142 -2.30 -15.33 -9.93
CA VAL A 142 -1.36 -14.52 -9.12
C VAL A 142 -1.89 -14.33 -7.69
N ILE A 143 -3.17 -14.02 -7.52
CA ILE A 143 -3.79 -13.85 -6.20
C ILE A 143 -3.73 -15.16 -5.41
N VAL A 144 -4.05 -16.30 -6.03
CA VAL A 144 -3.96 -17.62 -5.39
C VAL A 144 -2.52 -17.95 -5.01
N ALA A 145 -1.54 -17.67 -5.88
CA ALA A 145 -0.13 -17.90 -5.58
C ALA A 145 0.34 -17.04 -4.38
N LEU A 146 -0.05 -15.77 -4.33
CA LEU A 146 0.26 -14.89 -3.21
C LEU A 146 -0.45 -15.32 -1.92
N ALA A 147 -1.73 -15.70 -1.99
CA ALA A 147 -2.50 -16.18 -0.84
C ALA A 147 -1.90 -17.45 -0.25
N ILE A 148 -1.48 -18.39 -1.10
CA ILE A 148 -0.75 -19.60 -0.66
C ILE A 148 0.57 -19.19 -0.02
N PHE A 149 1.36 -18.31 -0.63
CA PHE A 149 2.64 -17.87 -0.07
C PHE A 149 2.48 -17.25 1.33
N THR A 150 1.49 -16.36 1.52
CA THR A 150 1.21 -15.75 2.81
C THR A 150 0.72 -16.77 3.84
N ASN A 151 -0.10 -17.74 3.44
CA ASN A 151 -0.62 -18.76 4.35
C ASN A 151 0.39 -19.87 4.67
N TRP A 152 1.34 -20.14 3.76
CA TRP A 152 2.33 -21.22 3.89
C TRP A 152 3.60 -20.77 4.62
N VAL A 153 3.90 -19.47 4.64
CA VAL A 153 4.82 -18.89 5.63
C VAL A 153 4.09 -18.97 6.98
N PRO A 154 4.52 -19.82 7.93
CA PRO A 154 3.80 -19.99 9.18
C PRO A 154 3.74 -18.64 9.88
N ASN A 155 2.52 -18.15 10.04
CA ASN A 155 2.21 -17.01 10.88
C ASN A 155 2.73 -17.36 12.28
N PHE A 156 3.90 -16.84 12.67
CA PHE A 156 4.47 -17.06 14.01
C PHE A 156 3.62 -16.29 15.02
N LYS A 157 2.52 -16.97 15.37
CA LYS A 157 1.80 -16.88 16.63
C LYS A 157 0.80 -15.73 16.76
N LYS A 158 -0.44 -16.09 16.40
CA LYS A 158 -1.64 -15.76 17.14
C LYS A 158 -1.46 -16.18 18.61
N ASP A 159 -1.79 -15.29 19.54
CA ASP A 159 -1.97 -15.50 20.98
C ASP A 159 -0.72 -15.47 21.88
N SER A 160 -0.43 -14.28 22.44
CA SER A 160 -0.27 -14.01 23.89
C SER A 160 0.01 -12.53 24.15
#